data_AF-A0A3D5UPW6-F1
#
_entry.id   AF-A0A3D5UPW6-F1
#
_cell.length_a   1.000
_cell.length_b   1.000
_cell.length_c   1.000
_cell.angle_alpha   90.00
_cell.angle_beta   90.00
_cell.angle_gamma   90.00
#
_symmetry.space_group_name_H-M   'P 1'
#
loop_
_entity.id
_entity.type
_entity.pdbx_description
1 polymer ?
#
loop_
_entity_poly.entity_id
_entity_poly.type
_entity_poly.pdbx_seq_one_letter_code
_entity_poly.pdbx_strand_id
1 'polypeptide(L)'
;MKLTFKDESVIVYDDAFEVHIQKKIFGGYTLKKYKRGSLFDLIESREIRVDISQEEAIAFGKELLAQVYKSADGFVNFNPLAT
;
A
#
# COMPACT_ATOMS: atom_id res chain seq x y z
N MET A 1 -14.61 -5.54 2.05
CA MET A 1 -13.19 -5.93 1.98
C MET A 1 -13.10 -7.32 1.35
N LYS A 2 -12.24 -7.49 0.35
CA LYS A 2 -12.09 -8.74 -0.40
C LYS A 2 -10.60 -9.13 -0.45
N LEU A 3 -10.34 -10.42 -0.62
CA LEU A 3 -8.99 -10.99 -0.65
C LEU A 3 -8.85 -11.86 -1.90
N THR A 4 -7.68 -11.79 -2.53
CA THR A 4 -7.34 -12.61 -3.69
C THR A 4 -5.89 -13.06 -3.58
N PHE A 5 -5.64 -14.29 -4.01
CA PHE A 5 -4.31 -14.85 -4.17
C PHE A 5 -3.98 -14.81 -5.67
N LYS A 6 -2.93 -14.08 -6.04
CA LYS A 6 -2.42 -14.02 -7.41
C LYS A 6 -0.93 -14.31 -7.40
N ASP A 7 -0.54 -15.38 -8.09
CA ASP A 7 0.84 -15.86 -8.17
C ASP A 7 1.46 -16.01 -6.76
N GLU A 8 2.44 -15.17 -6.43
CA GLU A 8 3.15 -15.13 -5.14
C GLU A 8 2.74 -13.93 -4.25
N SER A 9 1.62 -13.30 -4.60
CA SER A 9 1.12 -12.10 -3.91
C SER A 9 -0.29 -12.31 -3.35
N VAL A 10 -0.50 -11.80 -2.14
CA VAL A 10 -1.83 -11.68 -1.55
C VAL A 10 -2.31 -10.24 -1.76
N ILE A 11 -3.48 -10.07 -2.33
CA ILE A 11 -4.07 -8.75 -2.57
C ILE A 11 -5.30 -8.60 -1.67
N VAL A 12 -5.28 -7.58 -0.82
CA VAL A 12 -6.44 -7.19 0.00
C VAL A 12 -6.98 -5.87 -0.55
N TYR A 13 -8.27 -5.79 -0.84
CA TYR A 13 -8.82 -4.63 -1.53
C TYR A 13 -10.25 -4.27 -1.08
N ASP A 14 -10.58 -3.00 -1.28
CA ASP A 14 -11.92 -2.43 -1.21
C ASP A 14 -12.27 -1.76 -2.54
N ASP A 15 -13.30 -0.91 -2.59
CA ASP A 15 -13.74 -0.27 -3.83
C ASP A 15 -12.79 0.83 -4.33
N ALA A 16 -12.02 1.46 -3.44
CA ALA A 16 -11.16 2.60 -3.75
C ALA A 16 -9.67 2.26 -3.76
N PHE A 17 -9.24 1.28 -2.97
CA PHE A 17 -7.83 0.96 -2.73
C PHE A 17 -7.56 -0.54 -2.78
N GLU A 18 -6.30 -0.87 -3.02
CA GLU A 18 -5.79 -2.23 -2.95
C GLU A 18 -4.40 -2.26 -2.30
N VAL A 19 -4.14 -3.30 -1.52
CA VAL A 19 -2.86 -3.55 -0.86
C VAL A 19 -2.29 -4.86 -1.37
N HIS A 20 -1.13 -4.78 -1.98
CA HIS A 20 -0.37 -5.91 -2.48
C HIS A 20 0.63 -6.34 -1.43
N ILE A 21 0.57 -7.61 -1.05
CA ILE A 21 1.41 -8.23 -0.01
C ILE A 21 2.29 -9.25 -0.71
N GLN A 22 3.59 -8.98 -0.76
CA GLN A 22 4.59 -9.81 -1.44
C GLN A 22 5.60 -10.35 -0.43
N LYS A 23 5.84 -11.65 -0.45
CA LYS A 23 6.87 -12.27 0.40
C LYS A 23 8.25 -11.98 -0.16
N LYS A 24 9.21 -11.68 0.71
CA LYS A 24 10.62 -11.48 0.31
C LYS A 24 11.37 -12.80 0.32
N ILE A 25 12.39 -12.87 -0.54
CA ILE A 25 13.28 -14.05 -0.67
C ILE A 25 14.02 -14.33 0.65
N PHE A 26 14.42 -13.28 1.38
CA PHE A 26 15.20 -13.39 2.63
C PHE A 26 14.35 -13.28 3.91
N GLY A 27 13.05 -13.56 3.81
CA GLY A 27 12.12 -13.44 4.93
C GLY A 27 11.47 -12.06 5.05
N GLY A 28 10.30 -12.03 5.68
CA GLY A 28 9.45 -10.84 5.76
C GLY A 28 8.65 -10.55 4.48
N TYR A 29 8.04 -9.37 4.43
CA TYR A 29 7.06 -8.99 3.41
C TYR A 29 7.21 -7.53 2.98
N THR A 30 6.82 -7.25 1.75
CA THR A 30 6.60 -5.89 1.23
C THR A 30 5.10 -5.69 1.07
N LEU A 31 4.57 -4.61 1.64
CA LEU A 31 3.17 -4.23 1.54
C LEU A 31 3.09 -2.91 0.78
N LYS A 32 2.33 -2.85 -0.32
CA LYS A 32 2.18 -1.64 -1.13
C LYS A 32 0.70 -1.32 -1.31
N LYS A 33 0.28 -0.12 -0.91
CA LYS A 33 -1.08 0.40 -1.09
C LYS A 33 -1.16 1.23 -2.36
N TYR A 34 -2.13 0.92 -3.19
CA TYR A 34 -2.43 1.61 -4.43
C TYR A 34 -3.87 2.12 -4.45
N LYS A 35 -4.13 3.14 -5.26
CA LYS A 35 -5.49 3.45 -5.71
C LYS A 35 -5.95 2.36 -6.67
N ARG A 36 -7.14 1.80 -6.43
CA ARG A 36 -7.66 0.69 -7.21
C ARG A 36 -7.92 1.12 -8.66
N GLY A 37 -7.53 0.27 -9.60
CA GLY A 37 -7.62 0.55 -11.03
C GLY A 37 -6.50 1.45 -11.58
N SER A 38 -5.52 1.81 -10.76
CA SER A 38 -4.33 2.54 -11.18
C SER A 38 -3.07 1.74 -10.85
N LEU A 39 -2.18 1.60 -11.83
CA LEU A 39 -0.90 0.89 -11.67
C LEU A 39 0.21 1.77 -11.09
N PHE A 40 0.03 3.09 -11.10
CA PHE A 40 1.08 4.05 -10.77
C PHE A 40 0.77 4.88 -9.52
N ASP A 41 -0.48 4.91 -9.07
CA ASP A 41 -0.89 5.66 -7.88
C ASP A 41 -0.55 4.88 -6.60
N LEU A 42 0.75 4.72 -6.33
CA LEU A 42 1.26 4.21 -5.06
C LEU A 42 1.05 5.27 -3.97
N ILE A 43 0.32 4.90 -2.92
CA ILE A 43 -0.01 5.76 -1.79
C ILE A 43 1.02 5.59 -0.68
N GLU A 44 1.30 4.33 -0.33
CA GLU A 44 2.25 3.99 0.73
C GLU A 44 2.89 2.63 0.45
N SER A 45 4.15 2.48 0.85
CA SER A 45 4.88 1.21 0.84
C SER A 45 5.48 0.96 2.22
N ARG A 46 5.23 -0.22 2.78
CA ARG A 46 5.83 -0.71 4.03
C ARG A 46 6.71 -1.92 3.78
N GLU A 47 7.84 -1.93 4.46
CA GLU A 47 8.82 -3.00 4.43
C GLU A 47 8.82 -3.71 5.79
N ILE A 48 8.29 -4.94 5.83
CA ILE A 48 8.41 -5.81 7.00
C ILE A 48 9.70 -6.61 6.81
N ARG A 49 10.66 -6.41 7.73
CA ARG A 49 11.97 -7.09 7.72
C ARG A 49 12.04 -8.30 8.64
N VAL A 50 11.07 -8.43 9.54
CA VAL A 50 10.96 -9.55 10.47
C VAL A 50 10.24 -10.69 9.76
N ASP A 51 10.67 -11.92 9.99
CA ASP A 51 9.95 -13.09 9.51
C ASP A 51 8.65 -13.25 10.31
N ILE A 52 7.52 -13.14 9.63
CA ILE A 52 6.18 -13.22 10.21
C ILE A 52 5.35 -14.22 9.41
N SER A 53 4.27 -14.72 10.00
CA SER A 53 3.33 -15.56 9.27
C SER A 53 2.64 -14.78 8.16
N GLN A 54 2.14 -15.50 7.15
CA GLN A 54 1.34 -14.89 6.09
C GLN A 54 0.04 -14.28 6.64
N GLU A 55 -0.53 -14.86 7.69
CA GLU A 55 -1.75 -14.35 8.34
C GLU A 55 -1.50 -13.00 9.02
N GLU A 56 -0.35 -12.84 9.68
CA GLU A 56 0.09 -11.54 10.22
C GLU A 56 0.32 -10.52 9.10
N ALA A 57 0.98 -10.91 8.01
CA ALA A 57 1.18 -10.02 6.86
C ALA A 57 -0.16 -9.55 6.27
N ILE A 58 -1.15 -10.45 6.19
CA ILE A 58 -2.53 -10.12 5.78
C ILE A 58 -3.18 -9.16 6.77
N ALA A 59 -3.00 -9.35 8.08
CA ALA A 59 -3.52 -8.44 9.10
C ALA A 59 -2.96 -7.02 8.92
N PHE A 60 -1.65 -6.88 8.72
CA PHE A 60 -1.02 -5.60 8.39
C PHE A 60 -1.54 -5.00 7.08
N GLY A 61 -1.79 -5.84 6.06
CA GLY A 61 -2.37 -5.40 4.81
C GLY A 61 -3.78 -4.82 4.97
N LYS A 62 -4.61 -5.42 5.84
CA LYS A 62 -5.95 -4.91 6.18
C LYS A 62 -5.88 -3.58 6.93
N GLU A 63 -4.96 -3.45 7.88
CA GLU A 63 -4.71 -2.21 8.60
C GLU A 63 -4.30 -1.08 7.63
N LEU A 64 -3.33 -1.35 6.76
CA LEU A 64 -2.87 -0.40 5.76
C LEU A 64 -3.99 0.02 4.78
N LEU A 65 -4.86 -0.93 4.41
CA LEU A 65 -6.02 -0.64 3.57
C LEU A 65 -6.99 0.34 4.27
N ALA A 66 -7.28 0.11 5.56
CA ALA A 66 -8.18 0.96 6.35
C ALA A 66 -7.62 2.36 6.65
N GLN A 67 -6.31 2.56 6.53
CA GLN A 67 -5.67 3.85 6.81
C GLN A 67 -6.10 4.93 5.80
N VAL A 68 -6.71 6.00 6.30
CA VAL A 68 -7.14 7.16 5.50
C VAL A 68 -6.08 8.25 5.61
N TYR A 69 -5.56 8.69 4.46
CA TYR A 69 -4.62 9.80 4.37
C TYR A 69 -5.39 11.08 4.11
N LYS A 70 -5.13 12.12 4.91
CA LYS A 70 -5.57 13.47 4.57
C LYS A 70 -4.64 14.00 3.50
N SER A 71 -5.18 14.41 2.35
CA SER A 71 -4.44 15.23 1.40
C SER A 71 -4.02 16.51 2.10
N ALA A 72 -2.74 16.86 2.04
CA ALA A 72 -2.33 18.22 2.38
C ALA A 72 -2.93 19.13 1.30
N ASP A 73 -3.99 19.85 1.63
CA ASP A 73 -4.62 20.89 0.78
C ASP A 73 -3.70 22.12 0.68
N GLY A 74 -2.48 21.91 0.18
CA GLY A 74 -1.44 22.93 0.07
C GLY A 74 -0.71 22.79 -1.25
N PHE A 75 -1.39 23.10 -2.36
CA PHE A 75 -0.69 23.49 -3.58
C PHE A 75 0.06 24.79 -3.26
N VAL A 76 1.33 24.68 -2.86
CA VAL A 76 2.23 25.83 -2.85
C VAL A 76 2.46 26.18 -4.31
N ASN A 77 1.94 27.33 -4.73
CA ASN A 77 2.26 27.91 -6.03
C ASN A 77 3.73 28.33 -6.00
N PHE A 78 4.63 27.40 -6.35
CA PHE A 78 6.03 27.68 -6.56
C PHE A 78 6.16 28.46 -7.87
N ASN A 79 5.98 29.79 -7.80
CA ASN A 79 6.41 30.68 -8.87
C ASN A 79 7.80 31.23 -8.50
N PRO A 80 8.91 30.63 -9.00
CA PRO A 80 10.25 31.12 -8.73
C PRO A 80 10.57 32.48 -9.39
N LEU A 81 9.63 33.03 -10.17
CA LEU A 81 9.76 34.28 -10.91
C LEU A 81 8.82 35.38 -10.41
N ALA A 82 8.12 35.18 -9.29
CA ALA A 82 7.35 36.25 -8.65
C ALA A 82 8.33 37.19 -7.92
N THR A 83 8.84 38.20 -8.63
CA THR A 83 9.54 39.38 -8.10
C THR A 83 8.80 40.62 -8.52
#